data_AF-A0A661PGJ9-F1
#
_entry.id   AF-A0A661PGJ9-F1
#
_cell.length_a   1.000
_cell.length_b   1.000
_cell.length_c   1.000
_cell.angle_alpha   90.00
_cell.angle_beta   90.00
_cell.angle_gamma   90.00
#
_symmetry.space_group_name_H-M   'P 1'
#
loop_
_entity.id
_entity.type
_entity.pdbx_description
1 polymer ?
#
loop_
_entity_poly.entity_id
_entity_poly.type
_entity_poly.pdbx_seq_one_letter_code
_entity_poly.pdbx_strand_id
1 'polypeptide(L)'
;YAEVLTSNFISSGLVYAYSATISGSNFIASPSRALWIPTDHNVSNSNFISNNVAIYLDTAGSYTFDALKFSGNTYDIENASGGSVTIYATNGSNPSTVYNSVSGSTTSIINSVYVTVYVKDSELNPIENARVYVYNLDDGVEIMNTLTDSTGKAETTVNYTADKNLLIRVRKSTPPDERYIPVETYGVLTADGFSTTVILYPDTTL
;
A
#
# COMPACT_ATOMS: atom_id res chain seq x y z
N TYR A 1 18.51 -21.64 -14.83
CA TYR A 1 17.95 -20.37 -14.34
C TYR A 1 19.06 -19.64 -13.63
N ALA A 2 19.26 -18.35 -13.95
CA ALA A 2 20.27 -17.54 -13.28
C ALA A 2 19.65 -16.94 -12.02
N GLU A 3 20.40 -16.90 -10.93
CA GLU A 3 19.97 -16.32 -9.67
C GLU A 3 21.05 -15.33 -9.20
N VAL A 4 20.60 -14.17 -8.71
CA VAL A 4 21.44 -13.16 -8.08
C VAL A 4 20.86 -12.90 -6.70
N LEU A 5 21.48 -13.52 -5.70
CA LEU A 5 20.99 -13.48 -4.34
C LEU A 5 21.96 -12.67 -3.48
N THR A 6 21.43 -11.82 -2.60
CA THR A 6 22.22 -11.14 -1.55
C THR A 6 23.44 -10.38 -2.07
N SER A 7 23.33 -9.80 -3.26
CA SER A 7 24.44 -9.13 -3.96
C SER A 7 24.43 -7.62 -3.73
N ASN A 8 25.59 -6.99 -3.83
CA ASN A 8 25.71 -5.53 -3.80
C ASN A 8 26.19 -5.02 -5.16
N PHE A 9 25.40 -4.15 -5.77
CA PHE A 9 25.73 -3.40 -6.98
C PHE A 9 26.00 -1.95 -6.59
N ILE A 10 27.27 -1.58 -6.45
CA ILE A 10 27.68 -0.25 -5.94
C ILE A 10 28.27 0.56 -7.09
N SER A 11 27.69 1.73 -7.35
CA SER A 11 28.09 2.62 -8.44
C SER A 11 28.21 1.91 -9.79
N SER A 12 27.39 0.88 -10.00
CA SER A 12 27.39 0.10 -11.22
C SER A 12 26.60 0.81 -12.32
N GLY A 13 26.90 0.46 -13.57
CA GLY A 13 26.00 0.70 -14.68
C GLY A 13 24.72 -0.14 -14.57
N LEU A 14 23.91 -0.06 -15.63
CA LEU A 14 22.63 -0.76 -15.73
C LEU A 14 22.82 -2.27 -15.61
N VAL A 15 22.17 -2.86 -14.62
CA VAL A 15 22.02 -4.31 -14.49
C VAL A 15 20.82 -4.74 -15.31
N TYR A 16 20.99 -5.79 -16.13
CA TYR A 16 19.93 -6.32 -16.97
C TYR A 16 19.36 -7.59 -16.33
N ALA A 17 18.16 -7.51 -15.74
CA ALA A 17 17.57 -8.63 -15.02
C ALA A 17 17.23 -9.82 -15.94
N TYR A 18 16.75 -9.55 -17.16
CA TYR A 18 16.25 -10.59 -18.08
C TYR A 18 15.38 -11.63 -17.36
N SER A 19 15.74 -12.91 -17.44
CA SER A 19 15.08 -14.05 -16.78
C SER A 19 15.76 -14.47 -15.47
N ALA A 20 16.71 -13.68 -14.95
CA ALA A 20 17.38 -13.97 -13.71
C ALA A 20 16.51 -13.58 -12.51
N THR A 21 16.41 -14.44 -11.50
CA THR A 21 15.77 -14.07 -10.24
C THR A 21 16.74 -13.29 -9.38
N ILE A 22 16.38 -12.07 -9.01
CA ILE A 22 17.17 -11.18 -8.15
C ILE A 22 16.46 -11.05 -6.81
N SER A 23 17.14 -11.39 -5.71
CA SER A 23 16.55 -11.25 -4.38
C SER A 23 17.57 -10.88 -3.32
N GLY A 24 17.13 -10.17 -2.28
CA GLY A 24 18.00 -9.79 -1.16
C GLY A 24 19.12 -8.83 -1.54
N SER A 25 19.09 -8.23 -2.73
CA SER A 25 20.22 -7.50 -3.29
C SER A 25 20.12 -5.99 -3.07
N ASN A 26 21.25 -5.29 -3.08
CA ASN A 26 21.31 -3.84 -2.92
C ASN A 26 21.85 -3.20 -4.21
N PHE A 27 21.13 -2.20 -4.71
CA PHE A 27 21.52 -1.34 -5.82
C PHE A 27 21.79 0.05 -5.27
N ILE A 28 23.06 0.45 -5.25
CA ILE A 28 23.53 1.62 -4.50
C ILE A 28 24.24 2.59 -5.43
N ALA A 29 23.80 3.84 -5.44
CA ALA A 29 24.49 4.95 -6.09
C ALA A 29 24.78 4.75 -7.59
N SER A 30 23.88 4.10 -8.33
CA SER A 30 24.00 4.05 -9.78
C SER A 30 23.93 5.46 -10.38
N PRO A 31 24.92 5.87 -11.19
CA PRO A 31 24.98 7.24 -11.73
C PRO A 31 23.94 7.50 -12.83
N SER A 32 23.36 6.44 -13.42
CA SER A 32 22.34 6.56 -14.46
C SER A 32 21.10 5.74 -14.10
N ARG A 33 21.09 4.44 -14.41
CA ARG A 33 19.99 3.50 -14.14
C ARG A 33 20.56 2.27 -13.45
N ALA A 34 19.96 1.86 -12.35
CA ALA A 34 20.47 0.75 -11.56
C ALA A 34 20.05 -0.61 -12.12
N LEU A 35 18.75 -0.79 -12.38
CA LEU A 35 18.20 -2.07 -12.83
C LEU A 35 17.18 -1.90 -13.95
N TRP A 36 17.30 -2.72 -14.99
CA TRP A 36 16.28 -2.86 -16.02
C TRP A 36 15.51 -4.16 -15.82
N ILE A 37 14.18 -4.06 -15.88
CA ILE A 37 13.27 -5.20 -15.77
C ILE A 37 12.36 -5.19 -17.00
N PRO A 38 12.53 -6.15 -17.94
CA PRO A 38 11.78 -6.16 -19.21
C PRO A 38 10.32 -6.59 -19.09
N THR A 39 10.00 -7.40 -18.08
CA THR A 39 8.68 -7.98 -17.83
C THR A 39 8.50 -8.14 -16.32
N ASP A 40 7.28 -8.43 -15.87
CA ASP A 40 7.01 -8.64 -14.45
C ASP A 40 7.81 -9.84 -13.87
N HIS A 41 8.11 -9.78 -12.56
CA HIS A 41 8.38 -10.90 -11.63
C HIS A 41 9.80 -11.40 -11.33
N ASN A 42 10.87 -10.65 -11.62
CA ASN A 42 12.22 -11.16 -11.39
C ASN A 42 13.03 -10.47 -10.28
N VAL A 43 12.40 -9.64 -9.43
CA VAL A 43 13.10 -8.90 -8.37
C VAL A 43 12.26 -8.82 -7.10
N SER A 44 12.83 -9.21 -5.96
CA SER A 44 12.15 -9.09 -4.65
C SER A 44 13.13 -8.77 -3.52
N ASN A 45 12.60 -8.34 -2.36
CA ASN A 45 13.37 -8.21 -1.11
C ASN A 45 14.69 -7.43 -1.28
N SER A 46 14.70 -6.42 -2.15
CA SER A 46 15.92 -5.73 -2.59
C SER A 46 15.83 -4.24 -2.29
N ASN A 47 16.99 -3.60 -2.07
CA ASN A 47 17.08 -2.19 -1.73
C ASN A 47 17.67 -1.39 -2.88
N PHE A 48 17.07 -0.25 -3.19
CA PHE A 48 17.54 0.74 -4.17
C PHE A 48 17.84 2.05 -3.45
N ILE A 49 19.12 2.34 -3.29
CA ILE A 49 19.62 3.40 -2.42
C ILE A 49 20.41 4.42 -3.22
N SER A 50 20.00 5.69 -3.17
CA SER A 50 20.74 6.82 -3.75
C SER A 50 21.05 6.71 -5.25
N ASN A 51 20.22 6.01 -6.02
CA ASN A 51 20.38 5.89 -7.47
C ASN A 51 19.79 7.13 -8.18
N ASN A 52 20.33 7.48 -9.35
CA ASN A 52 19.65 8.46 -10.19
C ASN A 52 18.30 7.91 -10.68
N VAL A 53 18.29 6.72 -11.30
CA VAL A 53 17.08 5.93 -11.56
C VAL A 53 17.26 4.54 -10.96
N ALA A 54 16.35 4.13 -10.07
CA ALA A 54 16.42 2.80 -9.46
C ALA A 54 15.98 1.70 -10.43
N ILE A 55 14.74 1.76 -10.94
CA ILE A 55 14.22 0.78 -11.91
C ILE A 55 13.87 1.45 -13.22
N TYR A 56 14.39 0.90 -14.32
CA TYR A 56 14.13 1.31 -15.69
C TYR A 56 13.18 0.32 -16.38
N LEU A 57 12.07 0.84 -16.92
CA LEU A 57 11.04 0.09 -17.62
C LEU A 57 10.87 0.66 -19.03
N ASP A 58 11.18 -0.12 -20.05
CA ASP A 58 11.05 0.25 -21.47
C ASP A 58 9.86 -0.44 -22.16
N THR A 59 9.11 -1.23 -21.41
CA THR A 59 7.95 -1.97 -21.91
C THR A 59 6.72 -1.60 -21.08
N ALA A 60 5.63 -1.24 -21.76
CA ALA A 60 4.37 -0.90 -21.10
C ALA A 60 3.73 -2.18 -20.51
N GLY A 61 2.99 -2.04 -19.41
CA GLY A 61 2.35 -3.17 -18.76
C GLY A 61 2.26 -3.04 -17.24
N SER A 62 1.91 -4.15 -16.61
CA SER A 62 1.82 -4.27 -15.16
C SER A 62 3.08 -4.90 -14.59
N TYR A 63 3.53 -4.38 -13.45
CA TYR A 63 4.67 -4.88 -12.72
C TYR A 63 4.33 -4.99 -11.24
N THR A 64 4.81 -6.02 -10.58
CA THR A 64 4.66 -6.26 -9.15
C THR A 64 5.99 -5.99 -8.47
N PHE A 65 6.01 -5.00 -7.58
CA PHE A 65 7.15 -4.74 -6.72
C PHE A 65 6.91 -5.43 -5.39
N ASP A 66 7.70 -6.46 -5.11
CA ASP A 66 7.58 -7.30 -3.92
C ASP A 66 8.73 -7.02 -2.94
N ALA A 67 8.41 -6.39 -1.80
CA ALA A 67 9.38 -6.01 -0.78
C ALA A 67 10.60 -5.21 -1.33
N LEU A 68 10.38 -4.35 -2.33
CA LEU A 68 11.40 -3.48 -2.90
C LEU A 68 11.44 -2.15 -2.13
N LYS A 69 12.60 -1.84 -1.55
CA LYS A 69 12.79 -0.63 -0.74
C LYS A 69 13.56 0.42 -1.50
N PHE A 70 12.96 1.59 -1.65
CA PHE A 70 13.54 2.75 -2.31
C PHE A 70 13.86 3.83 -1.27
N SER A 71 15.09 4.36 -1.32
CA SER A 71 15.52 5.41 -0.41
C SER A 71 16.57 6.32 -1.05
N GLY A 72 16.32 7.63 -1.01
CA GLY A 72 17.26 8.65 -1.50
C GLY A 72 17.52 8.64 -3.00
N ASN A 73 16.74 7.90 -3.80
CA ASN A 73 16.84 7.94 -5.27
C ASN A 73 16.31 9.28 -5.82
N THR A 74 16.79 9.72 -6.98
CA THR A 74 16.15 10.84 -7.71
C THR A 74 14.80 10.38 -8.28
N TYR A 75 14.78 9.18 -8.89
CA TYR A 75 13.57 8.52 -9.36
C TYR A 75 13.61 7.03 -9.00
N ASP A 76 12.53 6.54 -8.39
CA ASP A 76 12.35 5.12 -8.08
C ASP A 76 12.07 4.32 -9.36
N ILE A 77 11.29 4.91 -10.26
CA ILE A 77 10.87 4.31 -11.51
C ILE A 77 11.11 5.29 -12.66
N GLU A 78 11.76 4.84 -13.72
CA GLU A 78 11.68 5.45 -15.04
C GLU A 78 10.76 4.60 -15.94
N ASN A 79 9.70 5.21 -16.46
CA ASN A 79 8.90 4.64 -17.53
C ASN A 79 9.30 5.30 -18.86
N ALA A 80 10.01 4.53 -19.67
CA ALA A 80 10.45 4.90 -21.01
C ALA A 80 9.72 4.11 -22.11
N SER A 81 8.60 3.48 -21.77
CA SER A 81 7.88 2.59 -22.71
C SER A 81 7.08 3.32 -23.79
N GLY A 82 6.80 4.61 -23.61
CA GLY A 82 5.86 5.36 -24.44
C GLY A 82 4.39 5.01 -24.19
N GLY A 83 4.10 4.15 -23.20
CA GLY A 83 2.76 3.71 -22.83
C GLY A 83 2.51 3.67 -21.33
N SER A 84 1.40 3.05 -20.94
CA SER A 84 0.97 2.98 -19.54
C SER A 84 1.68 1.87 -18.78
N VAL A 85 2.21 2.22 -17.61
CA VAL A 85 2.80 1.30 -16.63
C VAL A 85 1.98 1.34 -15.34
N THR A 86 1.65 0.17 -14.80
CA THR A 86 1.02 0.06 -13.48
C THR A 86 1.91 -0.75 -12.55
N ILE A 87 2.27 -0.16 -11.41
CA ILE A 87 3.11 -0.79 -10.40
C ILE A 87 2.24 -1.21 -9.22
N TYR A 88 2.20 -2.50 -8.93
CA TYR A 88 1.59 -3.05 -7.72
C TYR A 88 2.67 -3.18 -6.65
N ALA A 89 2.69 -2.22 -5.72
CA ALA A 89 3.57 -2.26 -4.56
C ALA A 89 2.96 -3.19 -3.50
N THR A 90 3.68 -4.26 -3.16
CA THR A 90 3.25 -5.32 -2.24
C THR A 90 4.34 -5.60 -1.21
N ASN A 91 3.96 -6.25 -0.10
CA ASN A 91 4.88 -6.66 0.98
C ASN A 91 5.79 -5.52 1.47
N GLY A 92 5.21 -4.32 1.59
CA GLY A 92 5.89 -3.13 2.06
C GLY A 92 6.79 -2.44 1.02
N SER A 93 6.70 -2.78 -0.27
CA SER A 93 7.35 -1.97 -1.32
C SER A 93 6.91 -0.51 -1.23
N ASN A 94 7.84 0.41 -1.45
CA ASN A 94 7.59 1.85 -1.26
C ASN A 94 8.03 2.75 -2.43
N PRO A 95 7.78 2.39 -3.71
CA PRO A 95 8.05 3.31 -4.81
C PRO A 95 7.17 4.56 -4.68
N SER A 96 7.74 5.72 -4.97
CA SER A 96 7.05 7.01 -4.78
C SER A 96 7.35 8.03 -5.88
N THR A 97 8.55 7.97 -6.47
CA THR A 97 9.00 8.94 -7.48
C THR A 97 9.07 8.29 -8.86
N VAL A 98 8.54 8.99 -9.86
CA VAL A 98 8.42 8.50 -11.24
C VAL A 98 9.01 9.51 -12.22
N TYR A 99 9.76 9.01 -13.20
CA TYR A 99 10.16 9.73 -14.39
C TYR A 99 9.55 9.09 -15.65
N ASN A 100 8.55 9.74 -16.25
CA ASN A 100 8.00 9.34 -17.54
C ASN A 100 8.84 9.98 -18.66
N SER A 101 9.89 9.29 -19.10
CA SER A 101 10.95 9.88 -19.94
C SER A 101 10.64 9.92 -21.44
N VAL A 102 9.65 9.16 -21.89
CA VAL A 102 9.18 9.11 -23.29
C VAL A 102 7.76 9.65 -23.40
N SER A 103 7.49 10.43 -24.45
CA SER A 103 6.14 10.97 -24.72
C SER A 103 5.09 9.87 -24.77
N GLY A 104 3.92 10.11 -24.17
CA GLY A 104 2.84 9.12 -24.03
C GLY A 104 2.99 8.17 -22.82
N SER A 105 4.14 8.19 -22.13
CA SER A 105 4.35 7.36 -20.95
C SER A 105 3.51 7.88 -19.77
N THR A 106 2.81 6.97 -19.10
CA THR A 106 2.10 7.24 -17.86
C THR A 106 2.39 6.13 -16.85
N THR A 107 2.49 6.48 -15.57
CA THR A 107 2.77 5.48 -14.52
C THR A 107 1.79 5.67 -13.37
N SER A 108 1.20 4.57 -12.92
CA SER A 108 0.34 4.53 -11.74
C SER A 108 0.93 3.57 -10.72
N ILE A 109 1.11 4.05 -9.48
CA ILE A 109 1.56 3.23 -8.35
C ILE A 109 0.34 2.88 -7.51
N ILE A 110 0.14 1.58 -7.32
CA ILE A 110 -0.90 0.98 -6.48
C ILE A 110 -0.21 0.38 -5.26
N ASN A 111 -0.23 1.11 -4.16
CA ASN A 111 0.23 0.69 -2.84
C ASN A 111 -0.99 0.44 -1.95
N SER A 112 -1.65 -0.69 -2.18
CA SER A 112 -2.91 -1.02 -1.51
C SER A 112 -2.64 -1.46 -0.07
N VAL A 113 -3.18 -0.72 0.89
CA VAL A 113 -3.17 -1.08 2.32
C VAL A 113 -4.59 -1.25 2.84
N TYR A 114 -4.77 -2.06 3.88
CA TYR A 114 -6.08 -2.30 4.48
C TYR A 114 -6.42 -1.29 5.57
N VAL A 115 -7.68 -0.90 5.62
CA VAL A 115 -8.31 -0.18 6.73
C VAL A 115 -9.35 -1.10 7.33
N THR A 116 -9.10 -1.58 8.54
CA THR A 116 -9.92 -2.59 9.21
C THR A 116 -10.43 -2.06 10.54
N VAL A 117 -11.74 -2.22 10.78
CA VAL A 117 -12.36 -1.93 12.08
C VAL A 117 -13.14 -3.17 12.51
N TYR A 118 -12.77 -3.71 13.66
CA TYR A 118 -13.55 -4.73 14.34
C TYR A 118 -14.50 -4.06 15.33
N VAL A 119 -15.75 -4.50 15.35
CA VAL A 119 -16.76 -4.01 16.29
C VAL A 119 -17.21 -5.17 17.17
N LYS A 120 -17.08 -4.98 18.48
CA LYS A 120 -17.40 -6.00 19.48
C LYS A 120 -18.19 -5.41 20.64
N ASP A 121 -18.88 -6.26 21.39
CA ASP A 121 -19.49 -5.88 22.66
C ASP A 121 -18.46 -5.89 23.82
N SER A 122 -18.93 -5.58 25.04
CA SER A 122 -18.10 -5.60 26.25
C SER A 122 -17.56 -6.99 26.64
N GLU A 123 -18.13 -8.06 26.08
CA GLU A 123 -17.71 -9.46 26.28
C GLU A 123 -16.81 -9.96 25.14
N LEU A 124 -16.45 -9.08 24.19
CA LEU A 124 -15.66 -9.36 23.00
C LEU A 124 -16.36 -10.24 21.95
N ASN A 125 -17.68 -10.36 22.02
CA ASN A 125 -18.45 -10.99 20.95
C ASN A 125 -18.54 -10.05 19.74
N PRO A 126 -18.46 -10.56 18.51
CA PRO A 126 -18.56 -9.73 17.30
C PRO A 126 -19.97 -9.15 17.16
N ILE A 127 -20.05 -7.87 16.78
CA ILE A 127 -21.33 -7.21 16.47
C ILE A 127 -21.48 -7.12 14.95
N GLU A 128 -22.41 -7.90 14.40
CA GLU A 128 -22.80 -7.87 12.99
C GLU A 128 -23.71 -6.66 12.69
N ASN A 129 -23.65 -6.14 11.45
CA ASN A 129 -24.48 -5.05 10.96
C ASN A 129 -24.32 -3.73 11.75
N ALA A 130 -23.18 -3.52 12.39
CA ALA A 130 -22.79 -2.20 12.89
C ALA A 130 -22.28 -1.35 11.72
N ARG A 131 -22.74 -0.10 11.63
CA ARG A 131 -22.27 0.85 10.61
C ARG A 131 -20.93 1.43 11.05
N VAL A 132 -19.91 1.24 10.22
CA VAL A 132 -18.58 1.83 10.39
C VAL A 132 -18.37 2.90 9.33
N TYR A 133 -18.02 4.09 9.79
CA TYR A 133 -17.63 5.22 8.95
C TYR A 133 -16.19 5.61 9.28
N VAL A 134 -15.31 5.64 8.28
CA VAL A 134 -13.92 6.09 8.40
C VAL A 134 -13.69 7.24 7.44
N TYR A 135 -13.08 8.30 7.95
CA TYR A 135 -12.87 9.57 7.27
C TYR A 135 -11.46 10.06 7.48
N ASN A 136 -10.83 10.55 6.40
CA ASN A 136 -9.54 11.20 6.50
C ASN A 136 -9.70 12.64 7.00
N LEU A 137 -9.12 12.95 8.15
CA LEU A 137 -9.14 14.28 8.74
C LEU A 137 -8.28 15.31 7.99
N ASP A 138 -7.31 14.85 7.20
CA ASP A 138 -6.35 15.73 6.54
C ASP A 138 -6.90 16.33 5.23
N ASP A 139 -7.56 15.52 4.40
CA ASP A 139 -8.11 15.94 3.09
C ASP A 139 -9.65 15.95 3.04
N GLY A 140 -10.29 15.45 4.10
CA GLY A 140 -11.73 15.42 4.23
C GLY A 140 -12.45 14.40 3.35
N VAL A 141 -11.76 13.35 2.92
CA VAL A 141 -12.31 12.30 2.06
C VAL A 141 -12.82 11.11 2.87
N GLU A 142 -13.98 10.59 2.50
CA GLU A 142 -14.52 9.32 3.03
C GLU A 142 -13.63 8.14 2.58
N ILE A 143 -13.19 7.33 3.54
CA ILE A 143 -12.42 6.11 3.29
C ILE A 143 -13.31 4.87 3.28
N MET A 144 -14.23 4.77 4.26
CA MET A 144 -15.08 3.60 4.43
C MET A 144 -16.45 4.00 4.96
N ASN A 145 -17.52 3.40 4.42
CA ASN A 145 -18.88 3.54 4.93
C ASN A 145 -19.65 2.23 4.69
N THR A 146 -19.41 1.24 5.54
CA THR A 146 -19.93 -0.12 5.36
C THR A 146 -20.50 -0.70 6.66
N LEU A 147 -21.21 -1.80 6.54
CA LEU A 147 -21.66 -2.60 7.68
C LEU A 147 -20.59 -3.63 8.04
N THR A 148 -20.48 -3.96 9.33
CA THR A 148 -19.70 -5.12 9.76
C THR A 148 -20.33 -6.43 9.31
N ASP A 149 -19.49 -7.40 8.95
CA ASP A 149 -19.90 -8.78 8.68
C ASP A 149 -20.17 -9.58 9.97
N SER A 150 -20.47 -10.88 9.83
CA SER A 150 -20.76 -11.80 10.95
C SER A 150 -19.58 -12.01 11.91
N THR A 151 -18.37 -11.58 11.54
CA THR A 151 -17.19 -11.58 12.41
C THR A 151 -16.98 -10.23 13.10
N GLY A 152 -17.90 -9.28 12.90
CA GLY A 152 -17.80 -7.92 13.40
C GLY A 152 -16.79 -7.08 12.62
N LYS A 153 -16.37 -7.50 11.43
CA LYS A 153 -15.32 -6.83 10.64
C LYS A 153 -15.93 -5.92 9.58
N ALA A 154 -15.47 -4.66 9.55
CA ALA A 154 -15.63 -3.75 8.42
C ALA A 154 -14.25 -3.45 7.83
N GLU A 155 -14.08 -3.63 6.53
CA GLU A 155 -12.79 -3.54 5.87
C GLU A 155 -12.90 -2.88 4.50
N THR A 156 -11.89 -2.10 4.15
CA THR A 156 -11.68 -1.56 2.80
C THR A 156 -10.19 -1.46 2.50
N THR A 157 -9.85 -1.18 1.25
CA THR A 157 -8.47 -0.90 0.82
C THR A 157 -8.29 0.54 0.40
N VAL A 158 -7.14 1.12 0.72
CA VAL A 158 -6.75 2.49 0.33
C VAL A 158 -5.41 2.44 -0.40
N ASN A 159 -5.26 3.25 -1.45
CA ASN A 159 -3.94 3.49 -2.04
C ASN A 159 -3.13 4.42 -1.11
N TYR A 160 -2.16 3.87 -0.39
CA TYR A 160 -1.33 4.61 0.55
C TYR A 160 -0.35 5.51 -0.19
N THR A 161 -0.45 6.81 0.06
CA THR A 161 0.46 7.83 -0.48
C THR A 161 1.27 8.56 0.60
N ALA A 162 0.75 8.60 1.83
CA ALA A 162 1.36 9.16 3.03
C ALA A 162 0.52 8.74 4.24
N ASP A 163 1.06 8.92 5.45
CA ASP A 163 0.30 8.77 6.69
C ASP A 163 -0.91 9.71 6.68
N LYS A 164 -2.06 9.23 7.18
CA LYS A 164 -3.32 9.98 7.24
C LYS A 164 -3.97 9.88 8.60
N ASN A 165 -4.39 11.01 9.16
CA ASN A 165 -5.16 11.03 10.40
C ASN A 165 -6.60 10.58 10.15
N LEU A 166 -7.09 9.62 10.92
CA LEU A 166 -8.40 9.00 10.73
C LEU A 166 -9.36 9.39 11.85
N LEU A 167 -10.60 9.71 11.46
CA LEU A 167 -11.77 9.69 12.32
C LEU A 167 -12.57 8.43 12.05
N ILE A 168 -12.90 7.68 13.10
CA ILE A 168 -13.70 6.46 13.04
C ILE A 168 -14.97 6.67 13.84
N ARG A 169 -16.13 6.46 13.21
CA ARG A 169 -17.44 6.47 13.85
C ARG A 169 -18.12 5.12 13.68
N VAL A 170 -18.59 4.56 14.78
CA VAL A 170 -19.30 3.29 14.80
C VAL A 170 -20.67 3.48 15.44
N ARG A 171 -21.72 2.98 14.79
CA ARG A 171 -23.10 3.01 15.32
C ARG A 171 -23.85 1.73 14.98
N LYS A 172 -24.69 1.27 15.91
CA LYS A 172 -25.72 0.26 15.66
C LYS A 172 -26.98 0.67 16.42
N SER A 173 -27.95 1.22 15.71
CA SER A 173 -29.13 1.84 16.34
C SER A 173 -30.41 1.64 15.53
N THR A 174 -30.44 0.65 14.64
CA THR A 174 -31.58 0.36 13.75
C THR A 174 -32.45 -0.74 14.36
N PRO A 175 -33.71 -0.43 14.73
CA PRO A 175 -34.67 -1.47 15.17
C PRO A 175 -34.93 -2.51 14.06
N PRO A 176 -35.25 -3.77 14.39
CA PRO A 176 -35.56 -4.30 15.73
C PRO A 176 -34.35 -4.74 16.56
N ASP A 177 -33.13 -4.63 16.01
CA ASP A 177 -31.91 -5.08 16.67
C ASP A 177 -31.62 -4.30 17.97
N GLU A 178 -30.80 -4.91 18.84
CA GLU A 178 -30.22 -4.24 20.00
C GLU A 178 -29.50 -2.95 19.58
N ARG A 179 -29.77 -1.88 20.32
CA ARG A 179 -29.16 -0.57 20.10
C ARG A 179 -27.94 -0.42 20.98
N TYR A 180 -26.94 0.26 20.45
CA TYR A 180 -25.69 0.53 21.12
C TYR A 180 -25.39 2.02 21.11
N ILE A 181 -24.70 2.49 22.15
CA ILE A 181 -24.17 3.84 22.23
C ILE A 181 -23.14 4.03 21.11
N PRO A 182 -23.31 5.03 20.22
CA PRO A 182 -22.33 5.30 19.18
C PRO A 182 -20.96 5.65 19.75
N VAL A 183 -19.90 5.20 19.09
CA VAL A 183 -18.51 5.50 19.47
C VAL A 183 -17.83 6.30 18.36
N GLU A 184 -17.10 7.32 18.77
CA GLU A 184 -16.16 8.07 17.95
C GLU A 184 -14.74 7.85 18.49
N THR A 185 -13.80 7.54 17.61
CA THR A 185 -12.38 7.36 17.96
C THR A 185 -11.48 7.79 16.81
N TYR A 186 -10.17 7.80 17.06
CA TYR A 186 -9.15 8.31 16.15
C TYR A 186 -8.06 7.28 15.90
N GLY A 187 -7.37 7.41 14.78
CA GLY A 187 -6.25 6.54 14.41
C GLY A 187 -5.37 7.18 13.35
N VAL A 188 -4.34 6.46 12.91
CA VAL A 188 -3.47 6.90 11.82
C VAL A 188 -3.35 5.75 10.83
N LEU A 189 -3.67 6.01 9.56
CA LEU A 189 -3.32 5.12 8.46
C LEU A 189 -1.82 5.22 8.24
N THR A 190 -1.13 4.08 8.21
CA THR A 190 0.31 4.02 7.92
C THR A 190 0.59 3.21 6.66
N ALA A 191 1.87 3.08 6.29
CA ALA A 191 2.30 2.21 5.20
C ALA A 191 1.95 0.73 5.41
N ASP A 192 1.70 0.30 6.66
CA ASP A 192 1.25 -1.06 6.98
C ASP A 192 -0.28 -1.19 7.02
N GLY A 193 -1.01 -0.09 6.77
CA GLY A 193 -2.46 -0.01 6.90
C GLY A 193 -2.91 0.52 8.27
N PHE A 194 -4.18 0.25 8.59
CA PHE A 194 -4.81 0.59 9.86
C PHE A 194 -5.70 -0.56 10.32
N SER A 195 -5.61 -0.92 11.60
CA SER A 195 -6.51 -1.89 12.22
C SER A 195 -6.83 -1.47 13.66
N THR A 196 -8.10 -1.52 14.03
CA THR A 196 -8.54 -1.24 15.40
C THR A 196 -9.74 -2.09 15.81
N THR A 197 -9.95 -2.23 17.12
CA THR A 197 -11.15 -2.81 17.70
C THR A 197 -11.92 -1.75 18.48
N VAL A 198 -13.19 -1.56 18.13
CA VAL A 198 -14.13 -0.66 18.82
C VAL A 198 -15.08 -1.51 19.66
N ILE A 199 -15.16 -1.19 20.95
CA ILE A 199 -16.12 -1.79 21.88
C ILE A 199 -17.36 -0.92 21.96
N LEU A 200 -18.52 -1.50 21.70
CA LEU A 200 -19.82 -0.85 21.88
C LEU A 200 -20.49 -1.37 23.16
N TYR A 201 -21.22 -0.47 23.83
CA TYR A 201 -22.05 -0.80 24.99
C TYR A 201 -23.53 -0.68 24.62
N PRO A 202 -24.39 -1.63 25.04
CA PRO A 202 -25.82 -1.53 24.83
C PRO A 202 -26.38 -0.20 25.35
N ASP A 203 -27.27 0.40 24.58
CA ASP A 203 -28.02 1.58 25.00
C ASP A 203 -29.24 1.12 25.80
N THR A 204 -29.14 1.18 27.13
CA THR A 204 -30.21 0.78 28.05
C THR A 204 -31.25 1.88 28.27
N THR A 205 -31.10 3.04 27.63
CA THR A 205 -32.03 4.17 27.74
C THR A 205 -32.89 4.27 26.48
N LEU A 206 -34.15 3.83 26.58
CA LEU A 206 -35.14 3.90 25.50
C LEU A 206 -35.77 5.29 25.38
#